data_AF-A0A976L3S1-F1
#
_entry.id   AF-A0A976L3S1-F1
#
_cell.length_a   1.000
_cell.length_b   1.000
_cell.length_c   1.000
_cell.angle_alpha   90.00
_cell.angle_beta   90.00
_cell.angle_gamma   90.00
#
_symmetry.space_group_name_H-M   'P 1'
#
loop_
_entity.id
_entity.type
_entity.pdbx_description
1 polymer ?
#
loop_
_entity_poly.entity_id
_entity_poly.type
_entity_poly.pdbx_seq_one_letter_code
_entity_poly.pdbx_strand_id
1 'polypeptide(L)'
;MEKISVIKNALILALDESGNCGFFNIIISNDKIKEIDYRCELKTDIDILKKYRGAEIIDAKNKLILPSFHNANRNSLYSFSSVFLENSNFSNLDDNLSLALLDKYFSSPEAYNDLRSLFFLKSAVTSLNGEVLANETTSTLTRDFFGNISTGFCISNLDSCFTAYSVPVSNILTEQGKFHFIGIKDEENLNNYSLNSYRKMINEGAKKVLFELLKKAGSDEIVRKIFNKSFIKILIEHDLLSSDIAFSNPVYLHYDEINLLSERNVNIILCPSDLLNFSDKQLLVSDYLRQGINLCIGTGITGLSLLSELKSLKINLHKENISNESLLKTITINPARLFSYDRMSGTIEEGKYANLVFFNLDDIRSTVNIPEVDSERVSKHVIHSLSVKDITDVVYKGNFVVKHGNIRYMNYDVLKQQSAYLHKKIYEVGKYFELREKFLMRKRIKALSGREILEDELNTGNANNFGKNKQEITKQQFDPETRIFISPKDPSAFGFNNFIEDEDDYSICELENLDNGLNLLETDEDKVSKQKKNRMARIMIDDFEMEGIDFSQKSSTDKKIIIIDNVQQKPGDKTEIPSTNKKVIFKKDKLRFGFEDDK
;
A
#
# COMPACT_ATOMS: atom_id res chain seq x y z
N MET A 1 34.26 -18.68 7.95
CA MET A 1 34.09 -19.63 6.83
C MET A 1 33.06 -19.05 5.88
N GLU A 2 33.31 -19.12 4.58
CA GLU A 2 32.33 -18.71 3.56
C GLU A 2 31.12 -19.64 3.66
N LYS A 3 29.93 -19.08 3.96
CA LYS A 3 28.68 -19.86 3.93
C LYS A 3 28.18 -19.87 2.49
N ILE A 4 28.10 -21.05 1.88
CA ILE A 4 27.56 -21.21 0.53
C ILE A 4 26.22 -21.93 0.62
N SER A 5 25.22 -21.40 -0.07
CA SER A 5 23.91 -22.04 -0.26
C SER A 5 23.60 -22.08 -1.76
N VAL A 6 23.03 -23.18 -2.24
CA VAL A 6 22.68 -23.36 -3.66
C VAL A 6 21.19 -23.66 -3.76
N ILE A 7 20.45 -22.80 -4.44
CA ILE A 7 19.03 -22.98 -4.73
C ILE A 7 18.91 -23.62 -6.11
N LYS A 8 18.17 -24.73 -6.21
CA LYS A 8 17.95 -25.46 -7.47
C LYS A 8 16.47 -25.71 -7.74
N ASN A 9 16.16 -26.09 -8.99
CA ASN A 9 14.82 -26.53 -9.45
C ASN A 9 13.67 -25.49 -9.38
N ALA A 10 13.97 -24.22 -9.12
CA ALA A 10 12.96 -23.16 -9.14
C ALA A 10 12.81 -22.56 -10.53
N LEU A 11 11.59 -22.13 -10.86
CA LEU A 11 11.37 -21.15 -11.91
C LEU A 11 11.86 -19.79 -11.39
N ILE A 12 12.73 -19.12 -12.12
CA ILE A 12 13.31 -17.84 -11.72
C ILE A 12 12.88 -16.77 -12.72
N LEU A 13 12.47 -15.63 -12.18
CA LEU A 13 12.22 -14.41 -12.93
C LEU A 13 13.18 -13.34 -12.41
N ALA A 14 14.26 -13.06 -13.16
CA ALA A 14 15.36 -12.22 -12.67
C ALA A 14 15.05 -10.72 -12.68
N LEU A 15 14.17 -10.28 -13.58
CA LEU A 15 13.81 -8.88 -13.85
C LEU A 15 15.01 -7.98 -14.19
N ASP A 16 16.10 -8.56 -14.69
CA ASP A 16 17.25 -7.83 -15.18
C ASP A 16 16.98 -7.17 -16.55
N GLU A 17 17.99 -6.52 -17.11
CA GLU A 17 17.87 -5.88 -18.44
C GLU A 17 17.85 -6.90 -19.59
N SER A 18 18.35 -8.12 -19.35
CA SER A 18 18.37 -9.20 -20.34
C SER A 18 17.04 -9.97 -20.42
N GLY A 19 16.12 -9.74 -19.48
CA GLY A 19 14.85 -10.45 -19.41
C GLY A 19 15.01 -11.92 -19.01
N ASN A 20 16.05 -12.25 -18.23
CA ASN A 20 16.34 -13.63 -17.87
C ASN A 20 15.19 -14.26 -17.07
N CYS A 21 14.61 -15.32 -17.62
CA CYS A 21 13.55 -16.10 -16.99
C CYS A 21 13.68 -17.57 -17.38
N GLY A 22 13.56 -18.48 -16.42
CA GLY A 22 13.75 -19.91 -16.66
C GLY A 22 14.10 -20.69 -15.41
N PHE A 23 14.39 -21.98 -15.57
CA PHE A 23 14.87 -22.83 -14.48
C PHE A 23 16.40 -22.72 -14.43
N PHE A 24 16.93 -22.13 -13.36
CA PHE A 24 18.37 -21.95 -13.13
C PHE A 24 18.74 -22.35 -11.70
N ASN A 25 20.04 -22.52 -11.45
CA ASN A 25 20.54 -22.60 -10.07
C ASN A 25 21.09 -21.25 -9.62
N ILE A 26 20.76 -20.82 -8.40
CA ILE A 26 21.31 -19.60 -7.78
C ILE A 26 22.30 -20.01 -6.71
N ILE A 27 23.54 -19.52 -6.82
CA ILE A 27 24.60 -19.75 -5.84
C ILE A 27 24.72 -18.50 -4.99
N ILE A 28 24.48 -18.64 -3.69
CA ILE A 28 24.59 -17.57 -2.70
C ILE A 28 25.86 -17.80 -1.88
N SER A 29 26.68 -16.76 -1.75
CA SER A 29 27.82 -16.74 -0.83
C SER A 29 27.64 -15.63 0.18
N ASN A 30 27.53 -16.02 1.45
CA ASN A 30 27.18 -15.17 2.57
C ASN A 30 25.87 -14.41 2.30
N ASP A 31 25.96 -13.14 1.90
CA ASP A 31 24.84 -12.23 1.68
C ASP A 31 24.55 -11.93 0.20
N LYS A 32 25.39 -12.40 -0.73
CA LYS A 32 25.33 -12.04 -2.15
C LYS A 32 25.10 -13.22 -3.06
N ILE A 33 24.48 -12.95 -4.20
CA ILE A 33 24.43 -13.85 -5.35
C ILE A 33 25.84 -13.91 -5.93
N LYS A 34 26.50 -15.05 -5.79
CA LYS A 34 27.86 -15.28 -6.26
C LYS A 34 27.88 -15.60 -7.76
N GLU A 35 26.95 -16.43 -8.19
CA GLU A 35 26.88 -16.97 -9.56
C GLU A 35 25.44 -17.43 -9.85
N ILE A 36 25.02 -17.33 -11.11
CA ILE A 36 23.78 -17.92 -11.62
C ILE A 36 24.11 -18.93 -12.72
N ASP A 37 23.77 -20.20 -12.49
CA ASP A 37 23.96 -21.27 -13.45
C ASP A 37 22.82 -21.28 -14.47
N TYR A 38 22.86 -20.34 -15.41
CA TYR A 38 21.85 -20.18 -16.47
C TYR A 38 21.71 -21.41 -17.37
N ARG A 39 22.73 -22.25 -17.44
CA ARG A 39 22.77 -23.45 -18.30
C ARG A 39 22.40 -24.74 -17.57
N CYS A 40 22.14 -24.66 -16.26
CA CYS A 40 21.91 -25.83 -15.40
C CYS A 40 23.01 -26.90 -15.59
N GLU A 41 24.28 -26.48 -15.63
CA GLU A 41 25.41 -27.39 -15.70
C GLU A 41 25.53 -28.23 -14.42
N LEU A 42 25.10 -27.68 -13.28
CA LEU A 42 25.05 -28.35 -11.98
C LEU A 42 23.75 -29.15 -11.82
N LYS A 43 23.69 -30.32 -12.44
CA LYS A 43 22.47 -31.14 -12.52
C LYS A 43 22.11 -31.90 -11.25
N THR A 44 23.12 -32.36 -10.51
CA THR A 44 22.93 -33.21 -9.32
C THR A 44 23.53 -32.60 -8.08
N ASP A 45 23.05 -33.01 -6.91
CA ASP A 45 23.61 -32.60 -5.61
C ASP A 45 25.09 -32.96 -5.51
N ILE A 46 25.51 -34.06 -6.15
CA ILE A 46 26.90 -34.49 -6.21
C ILE A 46 27.73 -33.48 -7.01
N ASP A 47 27.23 -32.98 -8.14
CA ASP A 47 27.95 -32.00 -8.96
C ASP A 47 28.06 -30.65 -8.25
N ILE A 48 26.99 -30.24 -7.57
CA ILE A 48 26.97 -29.05 -6.70
C ILE A 48 28.03 -29.19 -5.60
N LEU A 49 28.04 -30.31 -4.87
CA LEU A 49 28.97 -30.54 -3.75
C LEU A 49 30.43 -30.75 -4.20
N LYS A 50 30.66 -31.20 -5.44
CA LYS A 50 32.01 -31.25 -6.04
C LYS A 50 32.57 -29.85 -6.26
N LYS A 51 31.76 -28.91 -6.79
CA LYS A 51 32.18 -27.52 -7.06
C LYS A 51 32.17 -26.66 -5.78
N TYR A 52 31.12 -26.76 -4.98
CA TYR A 52 30.93 -26.02 -3.71
C TYR A 52 30.85 -26.99 -2.53
N ARG A 53 32.02 -27.39 -2.03
CA ARG A 53 32.12 -28.33 -0.90
C ARG A 53 31.44 -27.76 0.34
N GLY A 54 30.54 -28.54 0.95
CA GLY A 54 29.83 -28.17 2.17
C GLY A 54 28.71 -27.14 1.96
N ALA A 55 28.30 -26.88 0.72
CA ALA A 55 27.17 -26.00 0.44
C ALA A 55 25.85 -26.54 0.98
N GLU A 56 25.02 -25.66 1.51
CA GLU A 56 23.62 -25.95 1.86
C GLU A 56 22.80 -26.00 0.57
N ILE A 57 22.26 -27.17 0.22
CA ILE A 57 21.41 -27.33 -0.97
C ILE A 57 19.95 -27.08 -0.58
N ILE A 58 19.30 -26.19 -1.32
CA ILE A 58 17.89 -25.82 -1.15
C ILE A 58 17.16 -26.25 -2.43
N ASP A 59 16.35 -27.31 -2.31
CA ASP A 59 15.49 -27.74 -3.41
C ASP A 59 14.22 -26.89 -3.43
N ALA A 60 14.12 -26.02 -4.43
CA ALA A 60 13.01 -25.10 -4.65
C ALA A 60 12.11 -25.56 -5.79
N LYS A 61 11.98 -26.88 -5.97
CA LYS A 61 11.00 -27.48 -6.89
C LYS A 61 9.60 -26.91 -6.64
N ASN A 62 8.88 -26.65 -7.72
CA ASN A 62 7.53 -26.06 -7.71
C ASN A 62 7.47 -24.69 -7.00
N LYS A 63 8.59 -23.96 -6.97
CA LYS A 63 8.64 -22.57 -6.53
C LYS A 63 8.92 -21.65 -7.72
N LEU A 64 8.36 -20.45 -7.63
CA LEU A 64 8.76 -19.31 -8.44
C LEU A 64 9.56 -18.33 -7.56
N ILE A 65 10.73 -17.91 -8.02
CA ILE A 65 11.61 -16.98 -7.32
C ILE A 65 11.72 -15.66 -8.09
N LEU A 66 11.55 -14.57 -7.36
CA LEU A 66 11.71 -13.20 -7.84
C LEU A 66 12.68 -12.42 -6.94
N PRO A 67 13.22 -11.27 -7.40
CA PRO A 67 13.73 -10.25 -6.50
C PRO A 67 12.67 -9.89 -5.46
N SER A 68 13.10 -9.63 -4.24
CA SER A 68 12.20 -9.09 -3.22
C SER A 68 11.65 -7.72 -3.58
N PHE A 69 10.54 -7.37 -2.97
CA PHE A 69 9.88 -6.09 -3.24
C PHE A 69 10.46 -4.95 -2.38
N HIS A 70 10.38 -3.74 -2.92
CA HIS A 70 10.77 -2.50 -2.26
C HIS A 70 9.60 -1.51 -2.30
N ASN A 71 9.10 -1.10 -1.13
CA ASN A 71 7.92 -0.26 -1.00
C ASN A 71 8.30 1.22 -1.02
N ALA A 72 7.95 1.93 -2.10
CA ALA A 72 8.38 3.30 -2.32
C ALA A 72 7.73 4.34 -1.39
N ASN A 73 6.55 4.02 -0.85
CA ASN A 73 5.83 4.89 0.07
C ASN A 73 4.87 4.06 0.92
N ARG A 74 5.11 4.04 2.23
CA ARG A 74 4.28 3.39 3.23
C ARG A 74 4.03 4.33 4.39
N ASN A 75 2.78 4.42 4.84
CA ASN A 75 2.42 5.10 6.08
C ASN A 75 1.96 4.08 7.12
N SER A 76 2.83 3.77 8.09
CA SER A 76 2.51 2.77 9.12
C SER A 76 1.53 3.30 10.16
N LEU A 77 1.52 4.62 10.42
CA LEU A 77 0.71 5.27 11.46
C LEU A 77 -0.77 4.90 11.34
N TYR A 78 -1.26 4.80 10.11
CA TYR A 78 -2.66 4.57 9.80
C TYR A 78 -3.02 3.11 9.50
N SER A 79 -2.13 2.16 9.77
CA SER A 79 -2.33 0.73 9.44
C SER A 79 -3.59 0.11 10.06
N PHE A 80 -4.10 0.67 11.17
CA PHE A 80 -5.31 0.22 11.86
C PHE A 80 -6.41 1.30 11.91
N SER A 81 -6.29 2.31 11.06
CA SER A 81 -7.18 3.48 11.05
C SER A 81 -8.20 3.45 9.92
N SER A 82 -8.40 2.30 9.26
CA SER A 82 -9.26 2.18 8.07
C SER A 82 -10.68 2.72 8.30
N VAL A 83 -11.25 2.48 9.48
CA VAL A 83 -12.59 2.95 9.84
C VAL A 83 -12.67 4.48 9.94
N PHE A 84 -11.57 5.14 10.28
CA PHE A 84 -11.51 6.61 10.30
C PHE A 84 -11.33 7.22 8.92
N LEU A 85 -10.85 6.42 7.95
CA LEU A 85 -10.56 6.86 6.58
C LEU A 85 -11.76 6.69 5.64
N GLU A 86 -12.83 6.05 6.10
CA GLU A 86 -14.10 5.99 5.37
C GLU A 86 -14.54 7.41 4.98
N ASN A 87 -15.01 7.61 3.75
CA ASN A 87 -15.46 8.90 3.21
C ASN A 87 -14.44 10.06 3.27
N SER A 88 -13.14 9.75 3.44
CA SER A 88 -12.07 10.74 3.33
C SER A 88 -11.61 10.89 1.89
N ASN A 89 -11.06 12.04 1.53
CA ASN A 89 -10.38 12.32 0.28
C ASN A 89 -9.13 13.19 0.53
N PHE A 90 -8.26 13.35 -0.47
CA PHE A 90 -7.01 14.09 -0.25
C PHE A 90 -7.24 15.51 0.27
N SER A 91 -8.36 16.14 -0.06
CA SER A 91 -8.68 17.51 0.35
C SER A 91 -9.13 17.62 1.81
N ASN A 92 -9.74 16.58 2.38
CA ASN A 92 -10.34 16.61 3.72
C ASN A 92 -9.62 15.73 4.78
N LEU A 93 -8.58 14.98 4.38
CA LEU A 93 -7.84 14.12 5.31
C LEU A 93 -7.32 14.88 6.54
N ASP A 94 -6.83 16.11 6.35
CA ASP A 94 -6.30 16.95 7.43
C ASP A 94 -7.39 17.50 8.36
N ASP A 95 -8.65 17.54 7.89
CA ASP A 95 -9.81 17.96 8.68
C ASP A 95 -10.39 16.81 9.53
N ASN A 96 -9.91 15.57 9.33
CA ASN A 96 -10.41 14.40 10.03
C ASN A 96 -9.97 14.40 11.50
N LEU A 97 -10.94 14.63 12.40
CA LEU A 97 -10.70 14.74 13.84
C LEU A 97 -10.02 13.50 14.43
N SER A 98 -10.40 12.29 14.01
CA SER A 98 -9.83 11.06 14.55
C SER A 98 -8.37 10.91 14.15
N LEU A 99 -8.03 11.24 12.90
CA LEU A 99 -6.63 11.23 12.43
C LEU A 99 -5.81 12.30 13.14
N ALA A 100 -6.33 13.52 13.29
CA ALA A 100 -5.66 14.59 14.03
C ALA A 100 -5.40 14.22 15.51
N LEU A 101 -6.31 13.49 16.15
CA LEU A 101 -6.11 12.97 17.51
C LEU A 101 -5.02 11.90 17.56
N LEU A 102 -4.98 11.00 16.57
CA LEU A 102 -3.92 10.00 16.44
C LEU A 102 -2.56 10.67 16.21
N ASP A 103 -2.48 11.66 15.33
CA ASP A 103 -1.26 12.39 15.04
C ASP A 103 -0.70 13.06 16.30
N LYS A 104 -1.58 13.70 17.07
CA LYS A 104 -1.23 14.30 18.34
C LYS A 104 -0.73 13.26 19.35
N TYR A 105 -1.38 12.11 19.43
CA TYR A 105 -0.98 11.03 20.32
C TYR A 105 0.41 10.50 19.95
N PHE A 106 0.62 10.11 18.70
CA PHE A 106 1.88 9.51 18.26
C PHE A 106 3.06 10.48 18.22
N SER A 107 2.79 11.78 18.21
CA SER A 107 3.81 12.82 18.41
C SER A 107 4.22 12.99 19.88
N SER A 108 3.50 12.37 20.83
CA SER A 108 3.72 12.53 22.26
C SER A 108 4.74 11.51 22.80
N PRO A 109 5.55 11.86 23.81
CA PRO A 109 6.52 10.94 24.40
C PRO A 109 5.89 9.66 24.97
N GLU A 110 4.66 9.74 25.47
CA GLU A 110 3.93 8.61 26.06
C GLU A 110 3.61 7.52 25.01
N ALA A 111 3.43 7.92 23.75
CA ALA A 111 3.10 7.00 22.66
C ALA A 111 4.33 6.27 22.08
N TYR A 112 5.55 6.55 22.58
CA TYR A 112 6.79 6.00 22.02
C TYR A 112 6.77 4.48 21.86
N ASN A 113 6.34 3.75 22.90
CA ASN A 113 6.30 2.29 22.88
C ASN A 113 5.21 1.75 21.94
N ASP A 114 4.08 2.42 21.86
CA ASP A 114 2.99 2.04 20.95
C ASP A 114 3.39 2.24 19.50
N LEU A 115 4.00 3.40 19.19
CA LEU A 115 4.50 3.73 17.86
C LEU A 115 5.61 2.77 17.42
N ARG A 116 6.54 2.46 18.31
CA ARG A 116 7.59 1.46 18.06
C ARG A 116 6.97 0.08 17.78
N SER A 117 5.99 -0.34 18.59
CA SER A 117 5.31 -1.63 18.40
C SER A 117 4.56 -1.67 17.06
N LEU A 118 3.95 -0.56 16.65
CA LEU A 118 3.27 -0.42 15.37
C LEU A 118 4.24 -0.58 14.19
N PHE A 119 5.40 0.09 14.21
CA PHE A 119 6.42 -0.07 13.18
C PHE A 119 7.00 -1.49 13.13
N PHE A 120 7.25 -2.08 14.30
CA PHE A 120 7.78 -3.44 14.38
C PHE A 120 6.79 -4.45 13.82
N LEU A 121 5.51 -4.34 14.19
CA LEU A 121 4.43 -5.16 13.63
C LEU A 121 4.31 -4.97 12.11
N LYS A 122 4.32 -3.71 11.63
CA LYS A 122 4.23 -3.45 10.19
C LYS A 122 5.42 -4.05 9.45
N SER A 123 6.64 -3.98 10.00
CA SER A 123 7.83 -4.64 9.43
C SER A 123 7.67 -6.16 9.34
N ALA A 124 7.02 -6.79 10.32
CA ALA A 124 6.70 -8.21 10.30
C ALA A 124 5.77 -8.55 9.13
N VAL A 125 4.67 -7.80 9.00
CA VAL A 125 3.67 -7.99 7.94
C VAL A 125 4.28 -7.75 6.57
N THR A 126 5.09 -6.70 6.39
CA THR A 126 5.74 -6.44 5.10
C THR A 126 6.73 -7.53 4.72
N SER A 127 7.42 -8.16 5.70
CA SER A 127 8.26 -9.32 5.43
C SER A 127 7.46 -10.50 4.89
N LEU A 128 6.27 -10.76 5.46
CA LEU A 128 5.36 -11.80 4.96
C LEU A 128 4.85 -11.49 3.55
N ASN A 129 4.74 -10.21 3.19
CA ASN A 129 4.36 -9.76 1.85
C ASN A 129 5.52 -9.77 0.83
N GLY A 130 6.73 -10.19 1.22
CA GLY A 130 7.89 -10.22 0.32
C GLY A 130 8.66 -8.90 0.21
N GLU A 131 8.39 -7.93 1.08
CA GLU A 131 9.03 -6.61 1.07
C GLU A 131 10.24 -6.59 2.02
N VAL A 132 11.40 -6.14 1.54
CA VAL A 132 12.65 -6.07 2.35
C VAL A 132 13.18 -4.66 2.57
N LEU A 133 12.60 -3.67 1.87
CA LEU A 133 12.93 -2.25 2.02
C LEU A 133 11.65 -1.45 1.86
N ALA A 134 11.46 -0.44 2.69
CA ALA A 134 10.34 0.47 2.59
C ALA A 134 10.78 1.90 2.92
N ASN A 135 10.14 2.89 2.28
CA ASN A 135 10.20 4.27 2.72
C ASN A 135 8.97 4.62 3.56
N GLU A 136 9.22 4.98 4.81
CA GLU A 136 8.20 5.35 5.77
C GLU A 136 7.88 6.85 5.69
N THR A 137 6.61 7.20 5.42
CA THR A 137 6.13 8.57 5.16
C THR A 137 5.24 9.13 6.29
N THR A 138 5.38 8.57 7.49
CA THR A 138 4.73 9.08 8.70
C THR A 138 5.28 10.44 9.09
N SER A 139 4.44 11.50 9.07
CA SER A 139 4.87 12.88 9.35
C SER A 139 4.99 13.23 10.83
N THR A 140 4.51 12.39 11.73
CA THR A 140 4.44 12.65 13.17
C THR A 140 5.71 12.22 13.92
N LEU A 141 6.72 11.70 13.21
CA LEU A 141 7.97 11.27 13.82
C LEU A 141 8.77 12.45 14.34
N THR A 142 9.22 12.34 15.59
CA THR A 142 9.96 13.38 16.29
C THR A 142 11.45 13.06 16.37
N ARG A 143 12.27 14.07 16.71
CA ARG A 143 13.70 13.86 16.99
C ARG A 143 13.91 12.85 18.12
N ASP A 144 13.10 12.93 19.17
CA ASP A 144 13.22 12.08 20.36
C ASP A 144 12.95 10.61 20.03
N PHE A 145 12.01 10.34 19.12
CA PHE A 145 11.76 8.99 18.61
C PHE A 145 13.05 8.37 18.06
N PHE A 146 13.72 9.06 17.14
CA PHE A 146 14.98 8.59 16.52
C PHE A 146 16.18 8.61 17.47
N GLY A 147 16.22 9.53 18.44
CA GLY A 147 17.27 9.58 19.47
C GLY A 147 17.24 8.34 20.36
N ASN A 148 16.05 7.89 20.75
CA ASN A 148 15.90 6.67 21.54
C ASN A 148 16.26 5.41 20.75
N ILE A 149 16.04 5.39 19.43
CA ILE A 149 16.40 4.26 18.54
C ILE A 149 17.92 4.05 18.48
N SER A 150 18.72 5.11 18.41
CA SER A 150 20.20 5.01 18.36
C SER A 150 20.85 4.37 19.58
N THR A 151 20.12 4.17 20.68
CA THR A 151 20.63 3.53 21.91
C THR A 151 20.68 1.98 21.85
N GLY A 152 20.50 1.40 20.65
CA GLY A 152 20.65 -0.04 20.41
C GLY A 152 19.34 -0.80 20.13
N PHE A 153 18.24 -0.10 19.83
CA PHE A 153 16.93 -0.71 19.57
C PHE A 153 16.60 -0.68 18.07
N CYS A 154 16.52 -1.85 17.42
CA CYS A 154 16.08 -1.96 16.03
C CYS A 154 14.56 -1.72 15.90
N ILE A 155 14.17 -0.87 14.94
CA ILE A 155 12.77 -0.64 14.53
C ILE A 155 12.29 -1.79 13.62
N SER A 156 13.22 -2.43 12.92
CA SER A 156 13.00 -3.52 11.98
C SER A 156 14.29 -4.34 11.86
N ASN A 157 14.16 -5.61 11.48
CA ASN A 157 15.31 -6.45 11.08
C ASN A 157 15.61 -6.34 9.57
N LEU A 158 14.96 -5.38 8.91
CA LEU A 158 15.07 -5.08 7.49
C LEU A 158 15.59 -3.66 7.31
N ASP A 159 16.17 -3.35 6.15
CA ASP A 159 16.51 -1.96 5.85
C ASP A 159 15.21 -1.14 5.76
N SER A 160 15.21 0.06 6.33
CA SER A 160 14.07 0.97 6.28
C SER A 160 14.59 2.38 6.06
N CYS A 161 13.97 3.05 5.09
CA CYS A 161 14.17 4.46 4.82
C CYS A 161 13.03 5.24 5.48
N PHE A 162 13.32 6.48 5.89
CA PHE A 162 12.31 7.36 6.47
C PHE A 162 12.26 8.66 5.69
N THR A 163 11.07 9.24 5.60
CA THR A 163 10.88 10.61 5.13
C THR A 163 10.85 11.56 6.32
N ALA A 164 11.82 12.47 6.39
CA ALA A 164 11.92 13.51 7.39
C ALA A 164 11.13 14.75 6.96
N TYR A 165 10.06 15.08 7.70
CA TYR A 165 9.25 16.28 7.45
C TYR A 165 9.70 17.49 8.30
N SER A 166 10.76 17.34 9.09
CA SER A 166 11.33 18.43 9.88
C SER A 166 12.86 18.40 9.87
N VAL A 167 13.47 19.59 9.92
CA VAL A 167 14.93 19.75 9.97
C VAL A 167 15.57 18.97 11.12
N PRO A 168 15.02 18.98 12.37
CA PRO A 168 15.59 18.19 13.46
C PRO A 168 15.62 16.68 13.18
N VAL A 169 14.60 16.14 12.51
CA VAL A 169 14.55 14.71 12.12
C VAL A 169 15.55 14.41 11.01
N SER A 170 15.68 15.27 10.00
CA SER A 170 16.69 15.09 8.95
C SER A 170 18.10 15.12 9.53
N ASN A 171 18.38 16.05 10.44
CA ASN A 171 19.70 16.17 11.07
C ASN A 171 20.09 14.92 11.85
N ILE A 172 19.20 14.38 12.69
CA ILE A 172 19.52 13.17 13.47
C ILE A 172 19.72 11.95 12.56
N LEU A 173 18.95 11.82 11.47
CA LEU A 173 19.15 10.75 10.49
C LEU A 173 20.50 10.91 9.76
N THR A 174 20.90 12.13 9.40
CA THR A 174 22.23 12.43 8.85
C THR A 174 23.34 12.11 9.85
N GLU A 175 23.22 12.52 11.10
CA GLU A 175 24.18 12.22 12.18
C GLU A 175 24.37 10.71 12.38
N GLN A 176 23.31 9.94 12.16
CA GLN A 176 23.31 8.47 12.20
C GLN A 176 23.78 7.80 10.89
N GLY A 177 24.18 8.58 9.88
CA GLY A 177 24.61 8.07 8.57
C GLY A 177 23.51 7.35 7.78
N LYS A 178 22.24 7.66 8.04
CA LYS A 178 21.08 7.03 7.39
C LYS A 178 20.68 7.80 6.14
N PHE A 179 20.58 7.08 5.01
CA PHE A 179 19.87 7.57 3.83
C PHE A 179 18.40 7.83 4.21
N HIS A 180 17.87 8.97 3.78
CA HIS A 180 16.49 9.36 4.08
C HIS A 180 15.96 10.34 3.03
N PHE A 181 14.64 10.47 3.00
CA PHE A 181 13.96 11.49 2.21
C PHE A 181 13.71 12.73 3.06
N ILE A 182 13.60 13.88 2.41
CA ILE A 182 13.04 15.11 2.96
C ILE A 182 11.64 15.21 2.41
N GLY A 183 10.64 15.19 3.30
CA GLY A 183 9.25 15.21 2.93
C GLY A 183 8.70 16.62 2.90
N ILE A 184 7.96 16.94 1.85
CA ILE A 184 7.32 18.25 1.69
C ILE A 184 5.83 18.00 1.50
N LYS A 185 5.07 18.52 2.45
CA LYS A 185 3.61 18.56 2.45
C LYS A 185 3.17 20.02 2.37
N ASP A 186 1.94 20.21 1.91
CA ASP A 186 1.23 21.49 1.87
C ASP A 186 1.86 22.54 0.94
N GLU A 187 1.18 22.78 -0.17
CA GLU A 187 1.59 23.76 -1.19
C GLU A 187 1.67 25.18 -0.62
N GLU A 188 0.89 25.48 0.42
CA GLU A 188 0.85 26.79 1.08
C GLU A 188 2.15 27.15 1.80
N ASN A 189 2.95 26.14 2.20
CA ASN A 189 4.20 26.34 2.93
C ASN A 189 5.39 26.58 1.99
N LEU A 190 5.19 26.50 0.67
CA LEU A 190 6.25 26.71 -0.31
C LEU A 190 6.64 28.18 -0.44
N ASN A 191 7.94 28.46 -0.35
CA ASN A 191 8.52 29.77 -0.62
C ASN A 191 9.99 29.64 -1.09
N ASN A 192 10.61 30.75 -1.50
CA ASN A 192 12.01 30.74 -1.96
C ASN A 192 13.00 30.26 -0.88
N TYR A 193 12.70 30.49 0.40
CA TYR A 193 13.56 30.02 1.49
C TYR A 193 13.50 28.50 1.62
N SER A 194 12.30 27.91 1.58
CA SER A 194 12.13 26.46 1.62
C SER A 194 12.84 25.79 0.44
N LEU A 195 12.66 26.30 -0.79
CA LEU A 195 13.31 25.78 -2.00
C LEU A 195 14.85 25.85 -1.91
N ASN A 196 15.40 26.97 -1.45
CA ASN A 196 16.85 27.10 -1.24
C ASN A 196 17.37 26.18 -0.14
N SER A 197 16.61 25.98 0.93
CA SER A 197 16.93 25.03 1.99
C SER A 197 17.00 23.61 1.43
N TYR A 198 16.04 23.21 0.59
CA TYR A 198 16.03 21.88 -0.02
C TYR A 198 17.23 21.68 -0.93
N ARG A 199 17.54 22.67 -1.79
CA ARG A 199 18.73 22.62 -2.65
C ARG A 199 20.01 22.43 -1.83
N LYS A 200 20.14 23.17 -0.74
CA LYS A 200 21.28 23.03 0.19
C LYS A 200 21.33 21.63 0.79
N MET A 201 20.21 21.10 1.26
CA MET A 201 20.16 19.78 1.89
C MET A 201 20.45 18.63 0.91
N ILE A 202 20.00 18.72 -0.35
CA ILE A 202 20.35 17.75 -1.42
C ILE A 202 21.86 17.78 -1.67
N ASN A 203 22.47 18.97 -1.76
CA ASN A 203 23.91 19.11 -2.00
C ASN A 203 24.79 18.64 -0.81
N GLU A 204 24.23 18.58 0.40
CA GLU A 204 24.95 18.23 1.63
C GLU A 204 25.01 16.71 1.93
N GLY A 205 24.40 15.83 1.13
CA GLY A 205 24.55 14.39 1.35
C GLY A 205 23.60 13.50 0.55
N ALA A 206 23.56 12.22 0.93
CA ALA A 206 22.72 11.20 0.31
C ALA A 206 21.25 11.33 0.78
N LYS A 207 20.58 12.39 0.31
CA LYS A 207 19.17 12.68 0.60
C LYS A 207 18.41 12.80 -0.72
N LYS A 208 17.15 12.41 -0.68
CA LYS A 208 16.19 12.68 -1.76
C LYS A 208 15.04 13.53 -1.26
N VAL A 209 14.31 14.16 -2.17
CA VAL A 209 13.12 14.95 -1.82
C VAL A 209 11.87 14.22 -2.27
N LEU A 210 10.93 14.06 -1.34
CA LEU A 210 9.60 13.52 -1.60
C LEU A 210 8.59 14.66 -1.54
N PHE A 211 8.06 15.05 -2.70
CA PHE A 211 6.93 15.97 -2.77
C PHE A 211 5.63 15.19 -2.65
N GLU A 212 4.87 15.51 -1.61
CA GLU A 212 3.49 15.05 -1.44
C GLU A 212 2.51 16.17 -1.80
N LEU A 213 2.79 16.82 -2.92
CA LEU A 213 2.08 17.98 -3.46
C LEU A 213 1.32 17.60 -4.73
N LEU A 214 0.44 18.48 -5.18
CA LEU A 214 -0.40 18.32 -6.37
C LEU A 214 -1.37 17.13 -6.23
N LYS A 215 -1.74 16.77 -5.00
CA LYS A 215 -2.71 15.70 -4.69
C LYS A 215 -4.16 16.20 -4.67
N LYS A 216 -4.36 17.50 -4.36
CA LYS A 216 -5.68 18.11 -4.07
C LYS A 216 -6.14 19.03 -5.21
N ALA A 217 -7.46 19.18 -5.36
CA ALA A 217 -8.01 20.17 -6.27
C ALA A 217 -7.55 21.58 -5.87
N GLY A 218 -7.15 22.39 -6.85
CA GLY A 218 -6.64 23.75 -6.59
C GLY A 218 -5.18 23.82 -6.13
N SER A 219 -4.48 22.70 -5.90
CA SER A 219 -3.04 22.71 -5.55
C SER A 219 -2.18 23.51 -6.55
N ASP A 220 -2.39 23.32 -7.86
CA ASP A 220 -1.66 24.08 -8.89
C ASP A 220 -2.00 25.59 -8.86
N GLU A 221 -3.24 25.96 -8.52
CA GLU A 221 -3.63 27.36 -8.38
C GLU A 221 -2.94 28.03 -7.19
N ILE A 222 -2.80 27.33 -6.07
CA ILE A 222 -2.09 27.82 -4.88
C ILE A 222 -0.64 28.14 -5.24
N VAL A 223 0.04 27.19 -5.91
CA VAL A 223 1.44 27.39 -6.34
C VAL A 223 1.55 28.57 -7.32
N ARG A 224 0.63 28.66 -8.29
CA ARG A 224 0.62 29.79 -9.24
C ARG A 224 0.32 31.12 -8.59
N LYS A 225 -0.51 31.19 -7.54
CA LYS A 225 -0.74 32.43 -6.78
C LYS A 225 0.52 32.90 -6.05
N ILE A 226 1.33 31.97 -5.53
CA ILE A 226 2.56 32.32 -4.79
C ILE A 226 3.69 32.73 -5.76
N PHE A 227 3.85 32.03 -6.89
CA PHE A 227 5.04 32.15 -7.74
C PHE A 227 4.78 32.63 -9.17
N ASN A 228 3.52 32.79 -9.58
CA ASN A 228 3.09 33.11 -10.95
C ASN A 228 3.59 32.11 -12.02
N LYS A 229 3.90 30.87 -11.61
CA LYS A 229 4.46 29.79 -12.44
C LYS A 229 3.94 28.43 -11.94
N SER A 230 4.02 27.41 -12.79
CA SER A 230 3.73 26.04 -12.37
C SER A 230 4.84 25.49 -11.47
N PHE A 231 4.52 24.49 -10.65
CA PHE A 231 5.48 23.93 -9.71
C PHE A 231 6.74 23.38 -10.40
N ILE A 232 6.56 22.71 -11.54
CA ILE A 232 7.67 22.13 -12.30
C ILE A 232 8.62 23.22 -12.82
N LYS A 233 8.08 24.35 -13.32
CA LYS A 233 8.91 25.48 -13.76
C LYS A 233 9.73 26.09 -12.62
N ILE A 234 9.15 26.17 -11.41
CA ILE A 234 9.86 26.66 -10.22
C ILE A 234 11.02 25.72 -9.89
N LEU A 235 10.80 24.40 -9.91
CA LEU A 235 11.87 23.43 -9.67
C LEU A 235 12.99 23.53 -10.71
N ILE A 236 12.68 23.82 -11.98
CA ILE A 236 13.70 24.06 -13.01
C ILE A 236 14.52 25.32 -12.70
N GLU A 237 13.87 26.43 -12.37
CA GLU A 237 14.56 27.70 -12.08
C GLU A 237 15.48 27.63 -10.86
N HIS A 238 15.14 26.76 -9.90
CA HIS A 238 15.95 26.52 -8.71
C HIS A 238 16.98 25.39 -8.88
N ASP A 239 17.09 24.79 -10.07
CA ASP A 239 17.97 23.65 -10.36
C ASP A 239 17.72 22.45 -9.42
N LEU A 240 16.43 22.20 -9.14
CA LEU A 240 15.97 21.12 -8.28
C LEU A 240 15.45 19.94 -9.09
N LEU A 241 14.89 20.17 -10.29
CA LEU A 241 14.24 19.13 -11.09
C LEU A 241 15.25 18.07 -11.59
N SER A 242 15.41 16.99 -10.83
CA SER A 242 16.39 15.93 -11.07
C SER A 242 15.91 14.55 -10.60
N SER A 243 16.76 13.53 -10.75
CA SER A 243 16.54 12.17 -10.23
C SER A 243 16.60 12.03 -8.71
N ASP A 244 16.91 13.11 -7.99
CA ASP A 244 16.83 13.17 -6.52
C ASP A 244 15.42 13.53 -6.02
N ILE A 245 14.51 13.87 -6.93
CA ILE A 245 13.11 14.16 -6.62
C ILE A 245 12.21 12.95 -6.89
N ALA A 246 11.26 12.75 -6.00
CA ALA A 246 10.07 11.94 -6.22
C ALA A 246 8.79 12.72 -5.94
N PHE A 247 7.77 12.55 -6.79
CA PHE A 247 6.41 12.99 -6.50
C PHE A 247 5.54 11.82 -6.08
N SER A 248 4.82 11.95 -4.97
CA SER A 248 3.84 10.96 -4.55
C SER A 248 2.43 11.37 -4.95
N ASN A 249 1.75 10.52 -5.71
CA ASN A 249 0.37 10.72 -6.19
C ASN A 249 0.11 12.13 -6.80
N PRO A 250 0.90 12.61 -7.78
CA PRO A 250 0.72 13.96 -8.35
C PRO A 250 -0.49 14.01 -9.30
N VAL A 251 -1.71 13.98 -8.74
CA VAL A 251 -3.01 13.98 -9.46
C VAL A 251 -3.21 15.21 -10.36
N TYR A 252 -2.71 16.36 -9.92
CA TYR A 252 -2.88 17.65 -10.59
C TYR A 252 -1.60 18.13 -11.28
N LEU A 253 -0.95 17.24 -12.03
CA LEU A 253 0.13 17.57 -12.96
C LEU A 253 -0.44 17.86 -14.37
N HIS A 254 0.15 18.82 -15.09
CA HIS A 254 -0.22 19.07 -16.49
C HIS A 254 0.50 18.09 -17.43
N TYR A 255 -0.19 17.69 -18.51
CA TYR A 255 0.36 16.73 -19.48
C TYR A 255 1.69 17.20 -20.11
N ASP A 256 1.78 18.49 -20.46
CA ASP A 256 2.99 19.09 -21.04
C ASP A 256 4.20 19.05 -20.08
N GLU A 257 3.97 18.89 -18.78
CA GLU A 257 5.03 18.77 -17.78
C GLU A 257 5.59 17.36 -17.68
N ILE A 258 4.85 16.33 -18.11
CA ILE A 258 5.29 14.93 -18.06
C ILE A 258 6.58 14.73 -18.87
N ASN A 259 6.69 15.35 -20.05
CA ASN A 259 7.91 15.27 -20.86
C ASN A 259 9.11 15.85 -20.12
N LEU A 260 8.94 16.97 -19.41
CA LEU A 260 10.00 17.60 -18.61
C LEU A 260 10.45 16.69 -17.45
N LEU A 261 9.50 15.99 -16.81
CA LEU A 261 9.82 15.03 -15.76
C LEU A 261 10.66 13.86 -16.29
N SER A 262 10.31 13.34 -17.48
CA SER A 262 11.07 12.28 -18.14
C SER A 262 12.49 12.74 -18.49
N GLU A 263 12.63 13.88 -19.16
CA GLU A 263 13.95 14.43 -19.55
C GLU A 263 14.88 14.67 -18.36
N ARG A 264 14.33 14.92 -17.17
CA ARG A 264 15.08 15.15 -15.93
C ARG A 264 15.19 13.92 -15.03
N ASN A 265 14.73 12.75 -15.50
CA ASN A 265 14.75 11.49 -14.77
C ASN A 265 14.08 11.57 -13.38
N VAL A 266 13.02 12.38 -13.28
CA VAL A 266 12.26 12.53 -12.03
C VAL A 266 11.52 11.22 -11.72
N ASN A 267 11.35 10.91 -10.44
CA ASN A 267 10.65 9.72 -9.99
C ASN A 267 9.18 10.03 -9.69
N ILE A 268 8.29 9.06 -9.97
CA ILE A 268 6.88 9.12 -9.58
C ILE A 268 6.58 7.93 -8.69
N ILE A 269 5.92 8.18 -7.57
CA ILE A 269 5.44 7.14 -6.65
C ILE A 269 3.92 7.15 -6.65
N LEU A 270 3.31 6.04 -7.04
CA LEU A 270 1.86 5.87 -6.98
C LEU A 270 1.48 4.92 -5.86
N CYS A 271 0.42 5.25 -5.16
CA CYS A 271 -0.26 4.35 -4.22
C CYS A 271 -1.67 4.12 -4.77
N PRO A 272 -1.87 3.13 -5.67
CA PRO A 272 -3.15 2.86 -6.34
C PRO A 272 -4.37 2.85 -5.42
N SER A 273 -4.31 2.21 -4.25
CA SER A 273 -5.42 2.19 -3.29
C SER A 273 -5.74 3.57 -2.74
N ASP A 274 -4.72 4.39 -2.42
CA ASP A 274 -4.95 5.78 -1.99
C ASP A 274 -5.54 6.62 -3.12
N LEU A 275 -5.10 6.41 -4.36
CA LEU A 275 -5.68 7.09 -5.52
C LEU A 275 -7.16 6.71 -5.70
N LEU A 276 -7.49 5.43 -5.60
CA LEU A 276 -8.88 4.95 -5.71
C LEU A 276 -9.77 5.46 -4.58
N ASN A 277 -9.25 5.50 -3.34
CA ASN A 277 -10.01 5.86 -2.17
C ASN A 277 -10.09 7.39 -1.95
N PHE A 278 -9.06 8.15 -2.33
CA PHE A 278 -8.95 9.56 -1.96
C PHE A 278 -8.90 10.57 -3.12
N SER A 279 -8.72 10.12 -4.37
CA SER A 279 -8.65 11.02 -5.52
C SER A 279 -10.01 11.14 -6.22
N ASP A 280 -10.40 12.38 -6.51
CA ASP A 280 -11.58 12.65 -7.34
C ASP A 280 -11.29 12.49 -8.84
N LYS A 281 -10.01 12.51 -9.22
CA LYS A 281 -9.53 12.46 -10.60
C LYS A 281 -8.72 11.20 -10.88
N GLN A 282 -8.92 10.60 -12.06
CA GLN A 282 -8.09 9.49 -12.52
C GLN A 282 -6.73 10.01 -13.00
N LEU A 283 -5.66 9.32 -12.58
CA LEU A 283 -4.30 9.62 -13.02
C LEU A 283 -3.98 8.88 -14.32
N LEU A 284 -3.31 9.56 -15.26
CA LEU A 284 -2.87 8.99 -16.54
C LEU A 284 -1.57 8.19 -16.35
N VAL A 285 -1.66 7.06 -15.65
CA VAL A 285 -0.49 6.24 -15.26
C VAL A 285 0.28 5.71 -16.47
N SER A 286 -0.44 5.41 -17.56
CA SER A 286 0.13 4.94 -18.81
C SER A 286 1.06 5.93 -19.48
N ASP A 287 0.78 7.23 -19.38
CA ASP A 287 1.64 8.27 -19.93
C ASP A 287 3.00 8.27 -19.24
N TYR A 288 3.04 8.09 -17.92
CA TYR A 288 4.31 7.97 -17.19
C TYR A 288 5.13 6.76 -17.65
N LEU A 289 4.47 5.61 -17.80
CA LEU A 289 5.14 4.39 -18.26
C LEU A 289 5.65 4.50 -19.70
N ARG A 290 4.84 5.06 -20.62
CA ARG A 290 5.22 5.23 -22.04
C ARG A 290 6.33 6.26 -22.22
N GLN A 291 6.37 7.29 -21.38
CA GLN A 291 7.43 8.31 -21.39
C GLN A 291 8.71 7.86 -20.69
N GLY A 292 8.79 6.63 -20.18
CA GLY A 292 10.00 6.09 -19.55
C GLY A 292 10.33 6.72 -18.19
N ILE A 293 9.37 7.36 -17.54
CA ILE A 293 9.54 7.90 -16.19
C ILE A 293 9.73 6.75 -15.20
N ASN A 294 10.64 6.90 -14.23
CA ASN A 294 10.84 5.90 -13.19
C ASN A 294 9.63 5.86 -12.25
N LEU A 295 8.68 4.98 -12.57
CA LEU A 295 7.46 4.76 -11.81
C LEU A 295 7.71 3.72 -10.70
N CYS A 296 7.38 4.08 -9.47
CA CYS A 296 7.45 3.22 -8.31
C CYS A 296 6.06 3.08 -7.68
N ILE A 297 5.79 1.93 -7.04
CA ILE A 297 4.56 1.71 -6.30
C ILE A 297 4.83 1.70 -4.80
N GLY A 298 3.93 2.31 -4.06
CA GLY A 298 3.85 2.27 -2.61
C GLY A 298 2.49 1.81 -2.14
N THR A 299 2.39 1.34 -0.90
CA THR A 299 1.10 1.00 -0.28
C THR A 299 0.37 2.22 0.27
N GLY A 300 1.08 3.33 0.50
CA GLY A 300 0.50 4.56 1.04
C GLY A 300 -0.17 4.33 2.39
N ILE A 301 -1.36 4.91 2.56
CA ILE A 301 -2.18 4.86 3.77
C ILE A 301 -3.10 3.62 3.78
N THR A 302 -3.74 3.33 2.64
CA THR A 302 -4.86 2.36 2.55
C THR A 302 -4.46 1.01 1.97
N GLY A 303 -3.32 0.93 1.27
CA GLY A 303 -2.86 -0.27 0.60
C GLY A 303 -2.42 -1.38 1.57
N LEU A 304 -2.76 -2.63 1.23
CA LEU A 304 -2.45 -3.80 2.05
C LEU A 304 -1.06 -4.40 1.75
N SER A 305 -0.71 -4.50 0.47
CA SER A 305 0.54 -5.09 -0.02
C SER A 305 0.90 -4.55 -1.41
N LEU A 306 2.17 -4.59 -1.80
CA LEU A 306 2.57 -4.17 -3.14
C LEU A 306 1.96 -5.03 -4.26
N LEU A 307 1.73 -6.33 -4.03
CA LEU A 307 1.04 -7.20 -5.01
C LEU A 307 -0.42 -6.80 -5.22
N SER A 308 -1.14 -6.47 -4.15
CA SER A 308 -2.53 -5.97 -4.27
C SER A 308 -2.57 -4.61 -4.97
N GLU A 309 -1.59 -3.73 -4.72
CA GLU A 309 -1.49 -2.46 -5.45
C GLU A 309 -1.27 -2.68 -6.96
N LEU A 310 -0.39 -3.62 -7.35
CA LEU A 310 -0.17 -3.97 -8.76
C LEU A 310 -1.43 -4.52 -9.42
N LYS A 311 -2.17 -5.40 -8.73
CA LYS A 311 -3.45 -5.94 -9.22
C LYS A 311 -4.46 -4.82 -9.46
N SER A 312 -4.66 -3.95 -8.47
CA SER A 312 -5.55 -2.80 -8.58
C SER A 312 -5.15 -1.89 -9.74
N LEU A 313 -3.85 -1.61 -9.91
CA LEU A 313 -3.37 -0.81 -11.02
C LEU A 313 -3.60 -1.50 -12.37
N LYS A 314 -3.33 -2.80 -12.49
CA LYS A 314 -3.51 -3.55 -13.73
C LYS A 314 -4.97 -3.61 -14.17
N ILE A 315 -5.91 -3.74 -13.22
CA ILE A 315 -7.35 -3.69 -13.50
C ILE A 315 -7.74 -2.32 -14.07
N ASN A 316 -7.24 -1.23 -13.47
CA ASN A 316 -7.48 0.12 -13.98
C ASN A 316 -6.88 0.35 -15.38
N LEU A 317 -5.79 -0.34 -15.71
CA LEU A 317 -5.09 -0.28 -17.00
C LEU A 317 -5.52 -1.39 -17.99
N HIS A 318 -6.65 -2.08 -17.78
CA HIS A 318 -7.02 -3.25 -18.60
C HIS A 318 -7.18 -2.97 -20.11
N LYS A 319 -7.53 -1.74 -20.49
CA LYS A 319 -7.64 -1.32 -21.91
C LYS A 319 -6.30 -0.94 -22.53
N GLU A 320 -5.25 -0.91 -21.73
CA GLU A 320 -3.94 -0.42 -22.13
C GLU A 320 -2.95 -1.55 -22.32
N ASN A 321 -2.19 -1.49 -23.41
CA ASN A 321 -1.15 -2.46 -23.70
C ASN A 321 0.13 -2.16 -22.92
N ILE A 322 0.07 -2.32 -21.59
CA ILE A 322 1.20 -2.15 -20.68
C ILE A 322 1.81 -3.52 -20.34
N SER A 323 3.13 -3.65 -20.53
CA SER A 323 3.90 -4.82 -20.14
C SER A 323 3.77 -5.12 -18.65
N ASN A 324 3.49 -6.38 -18.34
CA ASN A 324 3.42 -6.89 -16.97
C ASN A 324 4.80 -6.92 -16.32
N GLU A 325 5.85 -7.21 -17.07
CA GLU A 325 7.22 -7.10 -16.58
C GLU A 325 7.55 -5.66 -16.15
N SER A 326 7.22 -4.67 -16.99
CA SER A 326 7.41 -3.25 -16.65
C SER A 326 6.64 -2.84 -15.41
N LEU A 327 5.41 -3.34 -15.23
CA LEU A 327 4.63 -3.10 -14.00
C LEU A 327 5.28 -3.78 -12.79
N LEU A 328 5.77 -5.01 -12.91
CA LEU A 328 6.41 -5.72 -11.80
C LEU A 328 7.73 -5.04 -11.38
N LYS A 329 8.47 -4.47 -12.35
CA LYS A 329 9.66 -3.63 -12.09
C LYS A 329 9.37 -2.41 -11.21
N THR A 330 8.12 -1.92 -11.16
CA THR A 330 7.72 -0.79 -10.29
C THR A 330 7.74 -1.11 -8.79
N ILE A 331 7.82 -2.38 -8.40
CA ILE A 331 7.97 -2.82 -7.01
C ILE A 331 9.31 -3.49 -6.72
N THR A 332 10.21 -3.58 -7.70
CA THR A 332 11.55 -4.21 -7.56
C THR A 332 12.67 -3.21 -7.90
N ILE A 333 13.12 -3.17 -9.16
CA ILE A 333 14.28 -2.38 -9.58
C ILE A 333 14.02 -0.87 -9.60
N ASN A 334 12.81 -0.42 -9.94
CA ASN A 334 12.49 1.02 -9.98
C ASN A 334 12.59 1.69 -8.61
N PRO A 335 11.96 1.14 -7.54
CA PRO A 335 12.17 1.67 -6.19
C PRO A 335 13.62 1.47 -5.71
N ALA A 336 14.33 0.42 -6.13
CA ALA A 336 15.75 0.31 -5.82
C ALA A 336 16.57 1.47 -6.43
N ARG A 337 16.26 1.91 -7.66
CA ARG A 337 16.87 3.11 -8.28
C ARG A 337 16.49 4.39 -7.54
N LEU A 338 15.23 4.51 -7.12
CA LEU A 338 14.76 5.62 -6.28
C LEU A 338 15.58 5.69 -4.98
N PHE A 339 15.86 4.55 -4.34
CA PHE A 339 16.65 4.47 -3.11
C PHE A 339 18.17 4.48 -3.33
N SER A 340 18.65 4.66 -4.56
CA SER A 340 20.07 4.55 -4.91
C SER A 340 20.70 3.23 -4.46
N TYR A 341 19.90 2.15 -4.52
CA TYR A 341 20.21 0.80 -4.05
C TYR A 341 20.18 -0.24 -5.18
N ASP A 342 19.95 0.19 -6.42
CA ASP A 342 19.83 -0.63 -7.64
C ASP A 342 21.10 -1.42 -7.99
N ARG A 343 22.27 -0.91 -7.63
CA ARG A 343 23.54 -1.67 -7.76
C ARG A 343 23.60 -2.87 -6.83
N MET A 344 22.85 -2.83 -5.73
CA MET A 344 22.92 -3.81 -4.65
C MET A 344 21.68 -4.73 -4.61
N SER A 345 20.54 -4.32 -5.18
CA SER A 345 19.28 -5.09 -5.14
C SER A 345 18.32 -4.68 -6.26
N GLY A 346 17.10 -5.21 -6.25
CA GLY A 346 16.03 -4.95 -7.23
C GLY A 346 15.97 -5.94 -8.40
N THR A 347 17.00 -6.77 -8.61
CA THR A 347 17.07 -7.83 -9.63
C THR A 347 17.85 -9.03 -9.09
N ILE A 348 17.75 -10.18 -9.75
CA ILE A 348 18.58 -11.36 -9.47
C ILE A 348 19.76 -11.34 -10.43
N GLU A 349 20.87 -10.75 -9.99
CA GLU A 349 22.11 -10.62 -10.77
C GLU A 349 23.32 -10.92 -9.90
N GLU A 350 24.40 -11.40 -10.52
CA GLU A 350 25.66 -11.66 -9.83
C GLU A 350 26.21 -10.41 -9.14
N GLY A 351 26.74 -10.57 -7.93
CA GLY A 351 27.28 -9.49 -7.11
C GLY A 351 26.24 -8.69 -6.31
N LYS A 352 24.94 -8.81 -6.62
CA LYS A 352 23.86 -8.19 -5.83
C LYS A 352 23.56 -8.99 -4.56
N TYR A 353 22.93 -8.35 -3.58
CA TYR A 353 22.44 -9.04 -2.39
C TYR A 353 21.40 -10.10 -2.78
N ALA A 354 21.47 -11.24 -2.10
CA ALA A 354 20.46 -12.29 -2.22
C ALA A 354 19.18 -11.87 -1.48
N ASN A 355 18.41 -10.98 -2.09
CA ASN A 355 17.11 -10.53 -1.64
C ASN A 355 16.04 -11.15 -2.54
N LEU A 356 15.42 -12.24 -2.08
CA LEU A 356 14.60 -13.14 -2.90
C LEU A 356 13.25 -13.41 -2.24
N VAL A 357 12.21 -13.56 -3.06
CA VAL A 357 10.86 -13.98 -2.62
C VAL A 357 10.48 -15.25 -3.35
N PHE A 358 9.97 -16.23 -2.60
CA PHE A 358 9.58 -17.54 -3.10
C PHE A 358 8.08 -17.68 -3.04
N PHE A 359 7.47 -17.99 -4.18
CA PHE A 359 6.06 -18.30 -4.33
C PHE A 359 5.86 -19.81 -4.46
N ASN A 360 4.83 -20.34 -3.81
CA ASN A 360 4.40 -21.71 -3.96
C ASN A 360 3.56 -21.88 -5.22
N LEU A 361 3.95 -22.80 -6.09
CA LEU A 361 3.19 -23.13 -7.29
C LEU A 361 2.47 -24.49 -7.20
N ASP A 362 2.57 -25.18 -6.07
CA ASP A 362 1.93 -26.48 -5.85
C ASP A 362 0.40 -26.39 -5.72
N ASP A 363 -0.15 -25.20 -5.45
CA ASP A 363 -1.60 -25.00 -5.37
C ASP A 363 -2.20 -24.96 -6.78
N ILE A 364 -3.34 -25.64 -6.98
CA ILE A 364 -4.06 -25.67 -8.25
C ILE A 364 -4.48 -24.26 -8.72
N ARG A 365 -4.67 -23.33 -7.80
CA ARG A 365 -5.02 -21.92 -8.08
C ARG A 365 -3.83 -21.11 -8.56
N SER A 366 -2.62 -21.54 -8.21
CA SER A 366 -1.35 -20.82 -8.41
C SER A 366 -0.44 -21.50 -9.43
N THR A 367 -0.87 -22.64 -9.98
CA THR A 367 -0.12 -23.47 -10.92
C THR A 367 0.28 -22.66 -12.16
N VAL A 368 1.55 -22.69 -12.50
CA VAL A 368 2.08 -22.06 -13.72
C VAL A 368 1.93 -23.05 -14.88
N ASN A 369 0.96 -22.82 -15.76
CA ASN A 369 0.83 -23.56 -17.02
C ASN A 369 1.07 -22.63 -18.20
N ILE A 370 2.33 -22.24 -18.40
CA ILE A 370 2.74 -21.33 -19.48
C ILE A 370 3.48 -22.16 -20.54
N PRO A 371 3.02 -22.18 -21.81
CA PRO A 371 3.62 -23.00 -22.87
C PRO A 371 5.09 -22.66 -23.14
N GLU A 372 5.43 -21.37 -23.05
CA GLU A 372 6.76 -20.83 -23.25
C GLU A 372 7.09 -19.93 -22.06
N VAL A 373 8.14 -20.30 -21.32
CA VAL A 373 8.60 -19.50 -20.18
C VAL A 373 9.35 -18.29 -20.70
N ASP A 374 8.77 -17.11 -20.50
CA ASP A 374 9.41 -15.81 -20.69
C ASP A 374 9.02 -14.85 -19.57
N SER A 375 9.79 -13.78 -19.47
CA SER A 375 9.67 -12.79 -18.40
C SER A 375 8.30 -12.09 -18.37
N GLU A 376 7.71 -11.78 -19.54
CA GLU A 376 6.42 -11.09 -19.63
C GLU A 376 5.26 -12.01 -19.21
N ARG A 377 5.24 -13.26 -19.69
CA ARG A 377 4.19 -14.24 -19.34
C ARG A 377 4.27 -14.65 -17.87
N VAL A 378 5.47 -14.86 -17.33
CA VAL A 378 5.64 -15.15 -15.90
C VAL A 378 5.26 -13.94 -15.05
N SER A 379 5.63 -12.72 -15.45
CA SER A 379 5.20 -11.49 -14.78
C SER A 379 3.67 -11.34 -14.78
N LYS A 380 3.01 -11.67 -15.91
CA LYS A 380 1.54 -11.70 -15.99
C LYS A 380 0.95 -12.68 -14.97
N HIS A 381 1.50 -13.89 -14.86
CA HIS A 381 1.05 -14.87 -13.87
C HIS A 381 1.22 -14.37 -12.43
N VAL A 382 2.36 -13.74 -12.12
CA VAL A 382 2.61 -13.15 -10.78
C VAL A 382 1.56 -12.11 -10.43
N ILE A 383 1.28 -11.18 -11.35
CA ILE A 383 0.33 -10.09 -11.11
C ILE A 383 -1.11 -10.62 -11.05
N HIS A 384 -1.53 -11.48 -11.97
CA HIS A 384 -2.93 -11.89 -12.08
C HIS A 384 -3.31 -13.06 -11.16
N SER A 385 -2.44 -14.04 -10.99
CA SER A 385 -2.79 -15.33 -10.37
C SER A 385 -2.30 -15.46 -8.94
N LEU A 386 -1.17 -14.83 -8.58
CA LEU A 386 -0.54 -15.00 -7.26
C LEU A 386 -0.98 -13.93 -6.27
N SER A 387 -0.90 -14.24 -4.98
CA SER A 387 -1.20 -13.37 -3.84
C SER A 387 -0.08 -13.42 -2.80
N VAL A 388 -0.17 -12.57 -1.77
CA VAL A 388 0.76 -12.64 -0.63
C VAL A 388 0.69 -13.97 0.13
N LYS A 389 -0.44 -14.70 0.03
CA LYS A 389 -0.61 -16.01 0.69
C LYS A 389 0.20 -17.12 0.01
N ASP A 390 0.57 -16.93 -1.25
CA ASP A 390 1.40 -17.86 -2.00
C ASP A 390 2.88 -17.72 -1.65
N ILE A 391 3.28 -16.67 -0.93
CA ILE A 391 4.67 -16.47 -0.49
C ILE A 391 5.00 -17.45 0.63
N THR A 392 6.00 -18.29 0.41
CA THR A 392 6.46 -19.25 1.43
C THR A 392 7.75 -18.81 2.11
N ASP A 393 8.66 -18.19 1.37
CA ASP A 393 9.98 -17.88 1.90
C ASP A 393 10.44 -16.52 1.38
N VAL A 394 11.13 -15.77 2.25
CA VAL A 394 11.73 -14.48 1.93
C VAL A 394 13.14 -14.48 2.46
N VAL A 395 14.08 -14.24 1.56
CA VAL A 395 15.51 -14.16 1.84
C VAL A 395 15.91 -12.70 1.76
N TYR A 396 16.62 -12.22 2.78
CA TYR A 396 17.17 -10.88 2.84
C TYR A 396 18.65 -10.98 3.18
N LYS A 397 19.51 -10.45 2.29
CA LYS A 397 20.98 -10.54 2.38
C LYS A 397 21.43 -11.97 2.68
N GLY A 398 20.92 -12.94 1.92
CA GLY A 398 21.25 -14.36 2.04
C GLY A 398 20.64 -15.10 3.24
N ASN A 399 19.88 -14.43 4.10
CA ASN A 399 19.27 -15.03 5.29
C ASN A 399 17.74 -15.14 5.15
N PHE A 400 17.18 -16.29 5.51
CA PHE A 400 15.73 -16.47 5.55
C PHE A 400 15.10 -15.65 6.69
N VAL A 401 14.36 -14.61 6.34
CA VAL A 401 13.58 -13.80 7.28
C VAL A 401 12.14 -14.31 7.43
N VAL A 402 11.63 -14.93 6.37
CA VAL A 402 10.41 -15.74 6.36
C VAL A 402 10.78 -17.11 5.80
N LYS A 403 10.30 -18.19 6.42
CA LYS A 403 10.47 -19.54 5.89
C LYS A 403 9.26 -20.41 6.20
N HIS A 404 8.73 -21.08 5.19
CA HIS A 404 7.46 -21.80 5.24
C HIS A 404 6.30 -20.94 5.82
N GLY A 405 6.17 -19.69 5.37
CA GLY A 405 5.13 -18.74 5.79
C GLY A 405 5.31 -18.18 7.21
N ASN A 406 6.40 -18.53 7.90
CA ASN A 406 6.65 -18.13 9.29
C ASN A 406 7.81 -17.14 9.40
N ILE A 407 7.61 -16.07 10.16
CA ILE A 407 8.64 -15.09 10.48
C ILE A 407 9.70 -15.72 11.38
N ARG A 408 10.98 -15.52 11.06
CA ARG A 408 12.10 -16.19 11.78
C ARG A 408 12.64 -15.41 12.97
N TYR A 409 12.34 -14.13 13.05
CA TYR A 409 12.94 -13.20 14.01
C TYR A 409 11.94 -12.68 15.06
N MET A 410 10.71 -13.22 15.06
CA MET A 410 9.65 -12.85 16.01
C MET A 410 8.76 -14.03 16.35
N ASN A 411 8.13 -13.97 17.52
CA ASN A 411 7.06 -14.87 17.91
C ASN A 411 5.70 -14.37 17.37
N TYR A 412 4.97 -15.25 16.69
CA TYR A 412 3.69 -14.93 16.06
C TYR A 412 2.57 -14.58 17.06
N ASP A 413 2.52 -15.26 18.21
CA ASP A 413 1.50 -14.99 19.24
C ASP A 413 1.71 -13.61 19.88
N VAL A 414 2.97 -13.23 20.10
CA VAL A 414 3.32 -11.88 20.59
C VAL A 414 2.85 -10.82 19.60
N LEU A 415 3.10 -11.03 18.30
CA LEU A 415 2.62 -10.13 17.24
C LEU A 415 1.09 -9.99 17.25
N LYS A 416 0.37 -11.11 17.41
CA LYS A 416 -1.09 -11.11 17.45
C LYS A 416 -1.63 -10.35 18.67
N GLN A 417 -1.02 -10.53 19.84
CA GLN A 417 -1.39 -9.80 21.06
C GLN A 417 -1.13 -8.30 20.92
N GLN A 418 0.05 -7.92 20.41
CA GLN A 418 0.40 -6.52 20.14
C GLN A 418 -0.56 -5.89 19.12
N SER A 419 -0.91 -6.62 18.07
CA SER A 419 -1.90 -6.20 17.08
C SER A 419 -3.23 -5.85 17.74
N ALA A 420 -3.78 -6.76 18.55
CA ALA A 420 -5.06 -6.55 19.24
C ALA A 420 -5.03 -5.36 20.19
N TYR A 421 -3.94 -5.20 20.95
CA TYR A 421 -3.73 -4.06 21.83
C TYR A 421 -3.70 -2.73 21.04
N LEU A 422 -2.92 -2.65 19.97
CA LEU A 422 -2.77 -1.44 19.16
C LEU A 422 -4.08 -1.03 18.47
N HIS A 423 -4.87 -1.99 17.95
CA HIS A 423 -6.20 -1.70 17.41
C HIS A 423 -7.11 -1.04 18.44
N LYS A 424 -7.19 -1.63 19.64
CA LYS A 424 -8.01 -1.07 20.73
C LYS A 424 -7.53 0.34 21.10
N LYS A 425 -6.21 0.53 21.21
CA LYS A 425 -5.61 1.81 21.57
C LYS A 425 -5.88 2.89 20.52
N ILE A 426 -5.74 2.57 19.24
CA ILE A 426 -6.02 3.49 18.13
C ILE A 426 -7.50 3.88 18.10
N TYR A 427 -8.41 2.94 18.35
CA TYR A 427 -9.84 3.25 18.43
C TYR A 427 -10.21 4.12 19.62
N GLU A 428 -9.58 3.91 20.77
CA GLU A 428 -9.74 4.75 21.96
C GLU A 428 -9.23 6.17 21.70
N VAL A 429 -7.99 6.31 21.21
CA VAL A 429 -7.37 7.62 20.92
C VAL A 429 -8.13 8.37 19.84
N GLY A 430 -8.52 7.69 18.77
CA GLY A 430 -9.32 8.25 17.68
C GLY A 430 -10.80 8.49 18.06
N LYS A 431 -11.21 8.17 19.30
CA LYS A 431 -12.58 8.35 19.83
C LYS A 431 -13.66 7.67 18.99
N TYR A 432 -13.38 6.47 18.50
CA TYR A 432 -14.28 5.76 17.61
C TYR A 432 -15.69 5.60 18.19
N PHE A 433 -15.79 5.08 19.42
CA PHE A 433 -17.08 4.79 20.04
C PHE A 433 -17.91 6.04 20.30
N GLU A 434 -17.29 7.12 20.81
CA GLU A 434 -17.99 8.38 21.06
C GLU A 434 -18.46 9.06 19.77
N LEU A 435 -17.66 8.98 18.71
CA LEU A 435 -18.02 9.54 17.41
C LEU A 435 -19.11 8.72 16.72
N ARG A 436 -19.05 7.39 16.79
CA ARG A 436 -20.10 6.49 16.31
C ARG A 436 -21.44 6.78 17.00
N GLU A 437 -21.46 6.92 18.32
CA GLU A 437 -22.69 7.24 19.07
C GLU A 437 -23.27 8.61 18.67
N LYS A 438 -22.42 9.63 18.49
CA LYS A 438 -22.87 10.93 17.99
C LYS A 438 -23.47 10.85 16.59
N PHE A 439 -22.87 10.06 15.70
CA PHE A 439 -23.40 9.84 14.35
C PHE A 439 -24.77 9.16 14.40
N LEU A 440 -24.91 8.07 15.15
CA LEU A 440 -26.19 7.37 15.32
C LEU A 440 -27.26 8.26 15.96
N MET A 441 -26.89 9.09 16.93
CA MET A 441 -27.80 10.06 17.55
C MET A 441 -28.30 11.10 16.55
N ARG A 442 -27.42 11.64 15.68
CA ARG A 442 -27.83 12.57 14.60
C ARG A 442 -28.81 11.92 13.65
N LYS A 443 -28.57 10.67 13.24
CA LYS A 443 -29.47 9.91 12.37
C LYS A 443 -30.84 9.71 13.01
N ARG A 444 -30.89 9.33 14.29
CA ARG A 444 -32.14 9.22 15.06
C ARG A 444 -32.89 10.55 15.15
N ILE A 445 -32.19 11.67 15.38
CA ILE A 445 -32.81 13.00 15.43
C ILE A 445 -33.38 13.40 14.07
N LYS A 446 -32.66 13.15 12.97
CA LYS A 446 -33.15 13.42 11.61
C LYS A 446 -34.47 12.69 11.34
N ALA A 447 -34.51 11.38 11.60
CA ALA A 447 -35.71 10.56 11.45
C ALA A 447 -36.88 11.07 12.32
N LEU A 448 -36.62 11.43 13.59
CA LEU A 448 -37.66 11.95 14.49
C LEU A 448 -38.15 13.36 14.14
N SER A 449 -37.31 14.18 13.47
CA SER A 449 -37.66 15.55 13.10
C SER A 449 -38.62 15.66 11.91
N GLY A 450 -39.08 14.54 11.35
CA GLY A 450 -40.05 14.52 10.25
C GLY A 450 -39.52 15.07 8.93
N ARG A 451 -38.20 15.30 8.80
CA ARG A 451 -37.55 15.73 7.56
C ARG A 451 -37.23 14.57 6.60
N GLU A 452 -37.99 13.49 6.69
CA GLU A 452 -37.89 12.34 5.77
C GLU A 452 -39.05 12.26 4.76
N ILE A 453 -39.86 13.33 4.59
CA ILE A 453 -41.00 13.31 3.64
C ILE A 453 -40.87 14.33 2.48
N LEU A 454 -39.81 15.15 2.39
CA LEU A 454 -39.72 16.15 1.31
C LEU A 454 -38.46 16.11 0.45
N GLU A 455 -37.38 15.43 0.85
CA GLU A 455 -36.16 15.36 0.01
C GLU A 455 -36.19 14.18 -0.98
N ASP A 456 -36.86 13.06 -0.64
CA ASP A 456 -37.02 11.92 -1.57
C ASP A 456 -38.13 12.14 -2.62
N GLU A 457 -39.16 12.96 -2.33
CA GLU A 457 -40.22 13.31 -3.30
C GLU A 457 -39.83 14.49 -4.22
N LEU A 458 -38.90 15.36 -3.81
CA LEU A 458 -38.37 16.43 -4.67
C LEU A 458 -37.25 15.97 -5.60
N ASN A 459 -36.59 14.84 -5.32
CA ASN A 459 -35.63 14.19 -6.23
C ASN A 459 -36.25 13.10 -7.12
N THR A 460 -37.49 12.66 -6.84
CA THR A 460 -38.24 11.74 -7.72
C THR A 460 -39.15 12.46 -8.73
N GLY A 461 -39.30 13.78 -8.62
CA GLY A 461 -40.03 14.65 -9.57
C GLY A 461 -39.39 14.81 -10.97
N ASN A 462 -38.15 14.34 -11.17
CA ASN A 462 -37.50 14.26 -12.49
C ASN A 462 -37.15 12.82 -12.91
N ALA A 463 -37.76 11.82 -12.27
CA ALA A 463 -37.52 10.40 -12.55
C ALA A 463 -38.71 9.70 -13.28
N ASN A 464 -39.54 10.45 -14.00
CA ASN A 464 -40.64 9.91 -14.82
C ASN A 464 -40.47 10.14 -16.33
N ASN A 465 -39.22 10.20 -16.82
CA ASN A 465 -38.93 10.17 -18.25
C ASN A 465 -37.64 9.40 -18.62
N PHE A 466 -37.34 8.31 -17.90
CA PHE A 466 -36.37 7.31 -18.38
C PHE A 466 -37.05 5.94 -18.45
N GLY A 467 -37.97 5.81 -19.40
CA GLY A 467 -38.27 4.52 -19.99
C GLY A 467 -37.10 4.10 -20.89
N LYS A 468 -36.63 2.87 -20.71
CA LYS A 468 -35.70 2.11 -21.56
C LYS A 468 -34.24 2.59 -21.59
N ASN A 469 -33.42 1.95 -20.74
CA ASN A 469 -32.19 1.23 -21.12
C ASN A 469 -31.39 0.92 -19.85
N LYS A 470 -31.70 -0.23 -19.23
CA LYS A 470 -30.90 -0.83 -18.17
C LYS A 470 -29.86 -1.72 -18.85
N GLN A 471 -28.67 -1.20 -19.14
CA GLN A 471 -27.51 -2.08 -19.33
C GLN A 471 -27.00 -2.47 -17.94
N GLU A 472 -27.06 -3.76 -17.64
CA GLU A 472 -26.51 -4.36 -16.43
C GLU A 472 -25.00 -4.11 -16.35
N ILE A 473 -24.57 -3.32 -15.37
CA ILE A 473 -23.17 -3.33 -14.95
C ILE A 473 -22.97 -4.65 -14.21
N THR A 474 -22.40 -5.64 -14.91
CA THR A 474 -21.96 -6.91 -14.34
C THR A 474 -21.18 -6.66 -13.05
N LYS A 475 -21.68 -7.18 -11.93
CA LYS A 475 -20.93 -7.31 -10.68
C LYS A 475 -19.74 -8.24 -10.92
N GLN A 476 -18.59 -7.70 -11.31
CA GLN A 476 -17.34 -8.43 -11.18
C GLN A 476 -17.12 -8.67 -9.67
N GLN A 477 -16.97 -9.94 -9.29
CA GLN A 477 -16.59 -10.33 -7.93
C GLN A 477 -15.27 -9.66 -7.57
N PHE A 478 -15.30 -8.71 -6.63
CA PHE A 478 -14.09 -8.08 -6.11
C PHE A 478 -13.41 -8.99 -5.08
N ASP A 479 -12.09 -9.08 -5.16
CA ASP A 479 -11.22 -9.84 -4.25
C ASP A 479 -11.19 -9.15 -2.86
N PRO A 480 -11.40 -9.88 -1.74
CA PRO A 480 -11.27 -9.36 -0.38
C PRO A 480 -9.88 -8.75 -0.05
N GLU A 481 -8.87 -8.94 -0.90
CA GLU A 481 -7.55 -8.28 -0.78
C GLU A 481 -7.51 -6.83 -1.27
N THR A 482 -8.59 -6.31 -1.86
CA THR A 482 -8.70 -4.90 -2.26
C THR A 482 -9.67 -4.17 -1.33
N ARG A 483 -9.14 -3.41 -0.35
CA ARG A 483 -9.96 -2.50 0.46
C ARG A 483 -10.27 -1.25 -0.36
N ILE A 484 -11.33 -1.33 -1.17
CA ILE A 484 -11.86 -0.19 -1.92
C ILE A 484 -13.05 0.35 -1.13
N PHE A 485 -12.94 1.58 -0.65
CA PHE A 485 -14.04 2.33 -0.07
C PHE A 485 -14.69 3.12 -1.21
N ILE A 486 -15.79 2.62 -1.77
CA ILE A 486 -16.47 3.28 -2.88
C ILE A 486 -17.27 4.47 -2.34
N SER A 487 -16.85 5.68 -2.66
CA SER A 487 -17.69 6.88 -2.55
C SER A 487 -18.68 6.90 -3.73
N PRO A 488 -19.99 7.17 -3.52
CA PRO A 488 -20.91 7.36 -4.64
C PRO A 488 -20.48 8.59 -5.47
N LYS A 489 -20.49 8.48 -6.81
CA LYS A 489 -20.14 9.57 -7.74
C LYS A 489 -21.37 10.12 -8.47
N ASP A 490 -21.35 11.44 -8.67
CA ASP A 490 -22.24 12.18 -9.59
C ASP A 490 -21.91 11.86 -11.08
N PRO A 491 -22.90 11.68 -11.98
CA PRO A 491 -22.65 11.19 -13.34
C PRO A 491 -22.29 12.25 -14.40
N SER A 492 -22.09 13.53 -14.05
CA SER A 492 -22.10 14.61 -15.06
C SER A 492 -20.74 14.93 -15.70
N ALA A 493 -19.97 13.91 -16.10
CA ALA A 493 -18.67 14.12 -16.75
C ALA A 493 -18.36 13.12 -17.87
N PHE A 494 -19.30 12.90 -18.80
CA PHE A 494 -18.99 12.19 -20.05
C PHE A 494 -19.74 12.83 -21.23
N GLY A 495 -19.00 13.49 -22.12
CA GLY A 495 -19.48 13.90 -23.44
C GLY A 495 -19.29 12.74 -24.42
N PHE A 496 -20.39 12.09 -24.81
CA PHE A 496 -20.42 11.13 -25.90
C PHE A 496 -20.99 11.78 -27.15
N ASN A 497 -20.22 11.76 -28.24
CA ASN A 497 -20.74 12.02 -29.58
C ASN A 497 -21.41 10.75 -30.10
N ASN A 498 -22.65 10.91 -30.56
CA ASN A 498 -23.54 9.89 -31.10
C ASN A 498 -22.99 9.19 -32.34
N PHE A 499 -23.09 7.86 -32.38
CA PHE A 499 -23.44 7.11 -33.59
C PHE A 499 -24.36 5.95 -33.19
N ILE A 500 -25.36 5.71 -34.03
CA ILE A 500 -26.62 5.01 -33.81
C ILE A 500 -26.46 3.49 -33.98
N GLU A 501 -27.17 2.78 -33.10
CA GLU A 501 -27.80 1.44 -33.10
C GLU A 501 -27.45 0.41 -34.18
N ASP A 502 -27.19 -0.84 -33.74
CA ASP A 502 -28.13 -1.95 -33.95
C ASP A 502 -27.92 -3.01 -32.83
N GLU A 503 -29.02 -3.36 -32.15
CA GLU A 503 -29.16 -4.37 -31.10
C GLU A 503 -29.09 -5.79 -31.67
N ASP A 504 -28.55 -6.75 -30.91
CA ASP A 504 -29.18 -8.07 -30.73
C ASP A 504 -28.52 -8.84 -29.58
N ASP A 505 -29.36 -9.19 -28.60
CA ASP A 505 -29.08 -9.91 -27.35
C ASP A 505 -28.77 -11.39 -27.56
N TYR A 506 -27.82 -11.94 -26.79
CA TYR A 506 -27.86 -13.35 -26.37
C TYR A 506 -27.41 -13.52 -24.92
N SER A 507 -28.37 -13.87 -24.06
CA SER A 507 -28.16 -14.34 -22.70
C SER A 507 -27.77 -15.82 -22.67
N ILE A 508 -26.74 -16.14 -21.89
CA ILE A 508 -26.26 -17.48 -21.54
C ILE A 508 -27.21 -18.10 -20.50
N CYS A 509 -27.57 -19.38 -20.68
CA CYS A 509 -28.09 -20.22 -19.60
C CYS A 509 -27.23 -21.49 -19.49
N GLU A 510 -26.93 -21.84 -18.24
CA GLU A 510 -26.12 -22.97 -17.81
C GLU A 510 -26.75 -24.31 -18.19
N LEU A 511 -25.91 -25.24 -18.67
CA LEU A 511 -26.24 -26.65 -18.86
C LEU A 511 -25.53 -27.45 -17.77
N GLU A 512 -26.30 -28.02 -16.84
CA GLU A 512 -25.82 -29.05 -15.92
C GLU A 512 -25.79 -30.42 -16.64
N ASN A 513 -24.57 -30.80 -17.03
CA ASN A 513 -24.01 -32.15 -17.27
C ASN A 513 -24.45 -33.03 -18.47
N LEU A 514 -23.47 -33.11 -19.40
CA LEU A 514 -22.98 -34.20 -20.26
C LEU A 514 -23.74 -35.54 -20.29
N ASP A 515 -24.26 -35.91 -21.47
CA ASP A 515 -23.56 -36.82 -22.39
C ASP A 515 -24.37 -37.05 -23.70
N ASN A 516 -23.64 -37.21 -24.81
CA ASN A 516 -24.04 -37.63 -26.16
C ASN A 516 -24.47 -36.55 -27.19
N GLY A 517 -23.51 -36.22 -28.08
CA GLY A 517 -23.66 -36.50 -29.51
C GLY A 517 -24.41 -35.49 -30.40
N LEU A 518 -23.65 -34.80 -31.25
CA LEU A 518 -24.05 -34.11 -32.49
C LEU A 518 -25.33 -34.63 -33.17
N ASN A 519 -26.28 -33.73 -33.49
CA ASN A 519 -26.71 -33.52 -34.88
C ASN A 519 -27.56 -32.26 -35.10
N LEU A 520 -27.37 -31.72 -36.31
CA LEU A 520 -27.91 -30.51 -36.93
C LEU A 520 -29.41 -30.66 -37.35
N LEU A 521 -30.06 -29.49 -37.46
CA LEU A 521 -31.16 -29.09 -38.39
C LEU A 521 -32.63 -29.47 -38.10
N GLU A 522 -33.51 -28.55 -38.54
CA GLU A 522 -34.99 -28.59 -38.75
C GLU A 522 -35.88 -28.18 -37.55
N THR A 523 -36.41 -26.94 -37.52
CA THR A 523 -37.62 -26.33 -38.15
C THR A 523 -38.94 -26.51 -37.39
N ASP A 524 -39.56 -25.35 -37.14
CA ASP A 524 -40.99 -25.02 -37.07
C ASP A 524 -41.88 -25.35 -35.84
N GLU A 525 -42.39 -24.23 -35.32
CA GLU A 525 -43.79 -23.90 -34.97
C GLU A 525 -44.55 -24.53 -33.79
N ASP A 526 -45.06 -23.59 -32.97
CA ASP A 526 -46.43 -23.49 -32.44
C ASP A 526 -46.78 -23.90 -30.99
N LYS A 527 -47.34 -22.88 -30.30
CA LYS A 527 -48.49 -22.88 -29.37
C LYS A 527 -48.31 -22.95 -27.83
N VAL A 528 -48.43 -21.75 -27.24
CA VAL A 528 -49.57 -21.30 -26.38
C VAL A 528 -49.78 -21.94 -24.97
N SER A 529 -49.56 -21.10 -23.95
CA SER A 529 -50.43 -20.78 -22.80
C SER A 529 -50.14 -21.27 -21.37
N LYS A 530 -50.44 -20.31 -20.47
CA LYS A 530 -50.95 -20.40 -19.08
C LYS A 530 -49.97 -20.22 -17.91
N GLN A 531 -50.06 -18.99 -17.38
CA GLN A 531 -49.83 -18.61 -15.99
C GLN A 531 -50.39 -19.60 -14.95
N LYS A 532 -49.64 -19.81 -13.85
CA LYS A 532 -50.16 -19.67 -12.48
C LYS A 532 -49.05 -19.70 -11.41
N LYS A 533 -49.05 -18.64 -10.59
CA LYS A 533 -48.69 -18.52 -9.16
C LYS A 533 -48.10 -19.77 -8.47
N ASN A 534 -46.96 -19.60 -7.77
CA ASN A 534 -46.94 -19.70 -6.30
C ASN A 534 -45.59 -19.35 -5.62
N ARG A 535 -45.73 -18.51 -4.59
CA ARG A 535 -45.07 -18.52 -3.27
C ARG A 535 -43.55 -18.35 -3.15
N MET A 536 -43.18 -17.13 -2.75
CA MET A 536 -42.03 -16.85 -1.87
C MET A 536 -42.14 -17.63 -0.56
N ALA A 537 -41.07 -18.32 -0.18
CA ALA A 537 -40.77 -18.68 1.19
C ALA A 537 -39.67 -17.73 1.72
N ARG A 538 -40.01 -16.99 2.77
CA ARG A 538 -39.06 -16.26 3.63
C ARG A 538 -38.18 -17.28 4.37
N ILE A 539 -36.88 -17.05 4.41
CA ILE A 539 -36.01 -17.59 5.46
C ILE A 539 -35.51 -16.40 6.27
N MET A 540 -35.84 -16.45 7.57
CA MET A 540 -35.41 -15.53 8.62
C MET A 540 -33.90 -15.67 8.85
N ILE A 541 -33.23 -14.54 9.06
CA ILE A 541 -31.87 -14.50 9.59
C ILE A 541 -32.03 -14.14 11.07
N ASP A 542 -31.67 -15.10 11.94
CA ASP A 542 -31.64 -14.92 13.38
C ASP A 542 -30.44 -14.05 13.80
N ASP A 543 -30.71 -13.16 14.74
CA ASP A 543 -29.76 -12.30 15.43
C ASP A 543 -28.79 -13.12 16.29
N PHE A 544 -27.48 -12.93 16.09
CA PHE A 544 -26.45 -13.42 17.00
C PHE A 544 -26.06 -12.31 17.99
N GLU A 545 -26.57 -12.41 19.23
CA GLU A 545 -26.07 -11.69 20.39
C GLU A 545 -24.69 -12.24 20.81
N MET A 546 -23.70 -11.37 20.95
CA MET A 546 -22.39 -11.73 21.52
C MET A 546 -22.40 -11.51 23.04
N GLU A 547 -22.36 -12.61 23.79
CA GLU A 547 -22.15 -12.61 25.24
C GLU A 547 -20.73 -12.11 25.60
N GLY A 548 -20.68 -11.25 26.63
CA GLY A 548 -19.47 -10.63 27.15
C GLY A 548 -18.59 -11.60 27.95
N ILE A 549 -17.28 -11.52 27.72
CA ILE A 549 -16.27 -12.24 28.50
C ILE A 549 -15.78 -11.32 29.63
N ASP A 550 -16.14 -11.67 30.86
CA ASP A 550 -15.69 -11.04 32.10
C ASP A 550 -14.28 -11.54 32.47
N PHE A 551 -13.30 -10.63 32.52
CA PHE A 551 -11.93 -10.92 32.96
C PHE A 551 -11.74 -10.51 34.42
N SER A 552 -12.25 -11.32 35.33
CA SER A 552 -11.98 -11.17 36.77
C SER A 552 -11.74 -12.54 37.44
N GLN A 553 -10.63 -13.20 37.13
CA GLN A 553 -10.09 -14.25 38.00
C GLN A 553 -8.59 -14.12 38.23
N LYS A 554 -8.26 -13.77 39.48
CA LYS A 554 -6.94 -13.92 40.10
C LYS A 554 -6.58 -15.41 40.10
N SER A 555 -5.42 -15.75 39.55
CA SER A 555 -4.72 -16.96 39.95
C SER A 555 -3.32 -16.58 40.45
N SER A 556 -3.13 -16.93 41.72
CA SER A 556 -1.91 -16.85 42.50
C SER A 556 -0.97 -17.98 42.09
N THR A 557 0.23 -17.64 41.65
CA THR A 557 1.43 -18.45 41.94
C THR A 557 2.65 -17.56 41.87
N ASP A 558 3.24 -17.34 43.05
CA ASP A 558 4.53 -16.70 43.28
C ASP A 558 5.63 -17.30 42.42
N LYS A 559 6.37 -16.45 41.69
CA LYS A 559 7.81 -16.62 41.47
C LYS A 559 8.47 -15.25 41.33
N LYS A 560 9.27 -14.93 42.35
CA LYS A 560 10.07 -13.73 42.57
C LYS A 560 10.81 -13.26 41.30
N ILE A 561 10.63 -12.00 40.94
CA ILE A 561 11.60 -11.24 40.14
C ILE A 561 12.13 -10.11 41.04
N ILE A 562 13.44 -10.10 41.20
CA ILE A 562 14.21 -9.20 42.05
C ILE A 562 14.27 -7.83 41.37
N ILE A 563 13.70 -6.82 42.01
CA ILE A 563 13.86 -5.40 41.66
C ILE A 563 15.07 -4.88 42.44
N ILE A 564 16.09 -4.40 41.74
CA ILE A 564 17.17 -3.58 42.32
C ILE A 564 16.84 -2.13 41.96
N ASP A 565 16.14 -1.45 42.87
CA ASP A 565 16.09 0.00 42.91
C ASP A 565 17.27 0.50 43.74
N ASN A 566 18.01 1.46 43.22
CA ASN A 566 18.76 2.44 44.00
C ASN A 566 19.33 3.52 43.07
N VAL A 567 18.68 4.69 42.99
CA VAL A 567 19.36 6.00 43.12
C VAL A 567 18.39 6.99 43.77
N GLN A 568 18.88 7.59 44.85
CA GLN A 568 18.22 8.52 45.75
C GLN A 568 17.87 9.86 45.10
N GLN A 569 16.65 10.36 45.40
CA GLN A 569 16.24 11.75 45.16
C GLN A 569 16.84 12.69 46.21
N LYS A 570 17.25 13.89 45.78
CA LYS A 570 17.46 15.07 46.65
C LYS A 570 16.34 16.10 46.37
N PRO A 571 15.88 16.88 47.38
CA PRO A 571 14.75 17.81 47.25
C PRO A 571 15.18 19.27 46.98
N GLY A 572 14.28 20.05 46.35
CA GLY A 572 14.36 21.51 46.10
C GLY A 572 14.39 21.80 44.60
N ASP A 573 13.56 22.67 44.00
CA ASP A 573 12.94 23.89 44.49
C ASP A 573 11.57 24.14 43.82
N LYS A 574 10.69 24.85 44.54
CA LYS A 574 9.38 25.30 44.05
C LYS A 574 9.57 26.55 43.19
N THR A 575 9.11 26.52 41.94
CA THR A 575 8.82 27.73 41.15
C THR A 575 7.40 27.66 40.62
N GLU A 576 6.61 28.65 40.99
CA GLU A 576 5.21 28.85 40.60
C GLU A 576 5.11 29.11 39.09
N ILE A 577 4.25 28.36 38.39
CA ILE A 577 3.88 28.62 36.99
C ILE A 577 2.50 29.31 36.99
N PRO A 578 2.35 30.50 36.37
CA PRO A 578 1.09 31.22 36.39
C PRO A 578 0.05 30.54 35.48
N SER A 579 -1.13 30.28 36.06
CA SER A 579 -2.29 29.73 35.37
C SER A 579 -2.84 30.71 34.33
N THR A 580 -2.80 30.34 33.05
CA THR A 580 -3.61 31.00 32.00
C THR A 580 -4.55 29.98 31.36
N ASN A 581 -5.71 29.79 32.00
CA ASN A 581 -6.86 29.12 31.39
C ASN A 581 -7.40 30.00 30.26
N LYS A 582 -6.96 29.78 29.02
CA LYS A 582 -7.72 30.19 27.84
C LYS A 582 -8.35 28.96 27.19
N LYS A 583 -9.64 28.76 27.45
CA LYS A 583 -10.51 27.84 26.69
C LYS A 583 -10.44 28.22 25.22
N VAL A 584 -9.88 27.35 24.39
CA VAL A 584 -9.94 27.45 22.94
C VAL A 584 -11.38 27.13 22.52
N ILE A 585 -12.07 28.12 21.95
CA ILE A 585 -13.42 27.96 21.37
C ILE A 585 -13.23 27.56 19.91
N PHE A 586 -13.53 26.30 19.57
CA PHE A 586 -13.56 25.84 18.18
C PHE A 586 -14.89 26.25 17.52
N LYS A 587 -14.81 26.90 16.34
CA LYS A 587 -15.99 27.22 15.51
C LYS A 587 -16.60 25.92 14.96
N LYS A 588 -17.93 25.80 15.03
CA LYS A 588 -18.71 24.57 14.79
C LYS A 588 -18.76 24.07 13.34
N ASP A 589 -18.32 24.86 12.36
CA ASP A 589 -18.71 24.64 10.96
C ASP A 589 -17.65 23.98 10.06
N LYS A 590 -16.63 23.30 10.63
CA LYS A 590 -15.56 22.64 9.87
C LYS A 590 -15.12 21.27 10.40
N LEU A 591 -16.05 20.47 10.92
CA LEU A 591 -15.76 19.10 11.34
C LEU A 591 -16.48 18.15 10.38
N ARG A 592 -15.76 17.65 9.37
CA ARG A 592 -16.23 16.58 8.50
C ARG A 592 -15.81 15.24 9.07
N PHE A 593 -16.73 14.29 9.11
CA PHE A 593 -16.52 12.97 9.72
C PHE A 593 -16.54 11.89 8.65
N GLY A 594 -15.78 10.81 8.85
CA GLY A 594 -15.78 9.64 7.96
C GLY A 594 -17.10 8.86 7.88
N PHE A 595 -18.19 9.43 8.37
CA PHE A 595 -19.56 8.99 8.18
C PHE A 595 -20.40 10.26 7.94
N GLU A 596 -20.72 10.60 6.70
CA GLU A 596 -21.64 11.71 6.41
C GLU A 596 -22.79 11.28 5.47
N ASP A 597 -23.97 11.82 5.77
CA ASP A 597 -25.06 11.99 4.81
C ASP A 597 -24.80 13.34 4.11
N ASP A 598 -24.83 13.34 2.77
CA ASP A 598 -24.62 14.52 1.92
C ASP A 598 -25.58 15.68 2.27
N LYS A 599 -25.11 16.90 1.99
CA LYS A 599 -25.88 18.15 2.07
C LYS A 599 -25.75 18.92 0.77
#